data_AF-A0A959XS45-F1
#
_entry.id   AF-A0A959XS45-F1
#
_cell.length_a   1.000
_cell.length_b   1.000
_cell.length_c   1.000
_cell.angle_alpha   90.00
_cell.angle_beta   90.00
_cell.angle_gamma   90.00
#
_symmetry.space_group_name_H-M   'P 1'
#
loop_
_entity.id
_entity.type
_entity.pdbx_description
1 polymer ?
#
loop_
_entity_poly.entity_id
_entity_poly.type
_entity_poly.pdbx_seq_one_letter_code
_entity_poly.pdbx_strand_id
1 'polypeptide(L)'
;MVWFRRDLRLEDHPALSAACTDNRPVIALFILDPETQALGAAAKWRLGQGLEAFSRALAARGSRLILRQGAALEVLRGLTNETGSGAVFWMRAYDPASVARDRAVK
;
A
#
# COMPACT_ATOMS: atom_id res chain seq x y z
N MET A 1 0.70 9.55 -2.35
CA MET A 1 0.76 8.08 -2.59
C MET A 1 -0.06 7.37 -1.52
N VAL A 2 -0.82 6.32 -1.87
CA VAL A 2 -1.56 5.49 -0.92
C VAL A 2 -0.89 4.12 -0.84
N TRP A 3 -0.39 3.76 0.33
CA TRP A 3 0.24 2.47 0.58
C TRP A 3 -0.77 1.49 1.19
N PHE A 4 -1.18 0.53 0.36
CA PHE A 4 -2.06 -0.58 0.72
C PHE A 4 -1.25 -1.75 1.27
N ARG A 5 -1.84 -2.45 2.25
CA ARG A 5 -1.27 -3.62 2.91
C ARG A 5 -2.30 -4.76 2.92
N ARG A 6 -3.03 -4.92 4.02
CA ARG A 6 -4.10 -5.94 4.18
C ARG A 6 -5.49 -5.40 3.87
N ASP A 7 -5.57 -4.11 3.55
CA ASP A 7 -6.74 -3.29 3.28
C ASP A 7 -6.98 -3.10 1.77
N LEU A 8 -6.95 -4.21 1.01
CA LEU A 8 -7.09 -4.23 -0.45
C LEU A 8 -8.54 -3.95 -0.91
N ARG A 9 -9.06 -2.75 -0.61
CA ARG A 9 -10.41 -2.30 -0.95
C ARG A 9 -10.42 -0.83 -1.37
N LEU A 10 -11.40 -0.47 -2.19
CA LEU A 10 -11.60 0.91 -2.63
C LEU A 10 -12.70 1.61 -1.83
N GLU A 11 -13.66 0.85 -1.32
CA GLU A 11 -14.78 1.34 -0.53
C GLU A 11 -14.40 1.50 0.93
N ASP A 12 -14.99 2.51 1.58
CA ASP A 12 -14.79 2.83 3.00
C ASP A 12 -13.31 2.77 3.41
N HIS A 13 -12.47 3.52 2.67
CA HIS A 13 -11.03 3.56 2.86
C HIS A 13 -10.57 4.99 3.17
N PRO A 14 -10.59 5.42 4.45
CA PRO A 14 -10.30 6.80 4.86
C PRO A 14 -8.98 7.36 4.31
N ALA A 15 -7.90 6.55 4.29
CA ALA A 15 -6.61 6.99 3.75
C ALA A 15 -6.64 7.22 2.22
N LEU A 16 -7.52 6.52 1.50
CA LEU A 16 -7.71 6.70 0.06
C LEU A 16 -8.59 7.93 -0.18
N SER A 17 -9.67 8.07 0.59
CA SER A 17 -10.52 9.28 0.56
C SER A 17 -9.69 10.54 0.82
N ALA A 18 -8.82 10.54 1.83
CA ALA A 18 -7.92 11.65 2.13
C ALA A 18 -6.91 11.90 1.01
N ALA A 19 -6.35 10.86 0.38
CA ALA A 19 -5.44 11.06 -0.75
C ALA A 19 -6.14 11.67 -1.98
N CYS A 20 -7.46 11.46 -2.13
CA CYS A 20 -8.25 12.00 -3.23
C CYS A 20 -8.71 13.45 -3.01
N THR A 21 -8.64 14.02 -1.79
CA THR A 21 -9.13 15.40 -1.55
C THR A 21 -8.26 16.46 -2.20
N ASP A 22 -6.98 16.17 -2.42
CA ASP A 22 -5.99 17.17 -2.87
C ASP A 22 -5.95 17.35 -4.39
N ASN A 23 -6.86 16.71 -5.14
CA ASN A 23 -6.97 16.74 -6.61
C ASN A 23 -5.65 16.45 -7.35
N ARG A 24 -4.74 15.70 -6.72
CA ARG A 24 -3.46 15.25 -7.28
C ARG A 24 -3.56 13.79 -7.71
N PRO A 25 -2.73 13.34 -8.68
CA PRO A 25 -2.66 11.94 -9.05
C PRO A 25 -2.38 11.03 -7.84
N VAL A 26 -3.21 10.01 -7.66
CA VAL A 26 -3.06 9.03 -6.57
C VAL A 26 -2.30 7.82 -7.09
N ILE A 27 -1.12 7.59 -6.51
CA ILE A 27 -0.33 6.37 -6.73
C ILE A 27 -0.80 5.31 -5.73
N ALA A 28 -1.43 4.24 -6.20
CA ALA A 28 -1.76 3.07 -5.39
C ALA A 28 -0.54 2.15 -5.32
N LEU A 29 0.02 1.96 -4.12
CA LEU A 29 1.24 1.20 -3.88
C LEU A 29 0.95 -0.01 -2.99
N PHE A 30 1.50 -1.16 -3.34
CA PHE A 30 1.67 -2.30 -2.45
C PHE A 30 3.16 -2.67 -2.37
N ILE A 31 3.64 -2.92 -1.15
CA ILE A 31 5.03 -3.29 -0.88
C ILE A 31 5.06 -4.71 -0.30
N LEU A 32 5.71 -5.63 -0.99
CA LEU A 32 6.09 -6.93 -0.45
C LEU A 32 7.30 -6.75 0.47
N ASP A 33 7.03 -6.45 1.73
CA ASP A 33 8.06 -6.21 2.74
C ASP A 33 8.42 -7.49 3.52
N PRO A 34 9.47 -7.50 4.36
CA PRO A 34 9.90 -8.70 5.08
C PRO A 34 8.80 -9.35 5.93
N GLU A 35 7.92 -8.55 6.55
CA GLU A 35 6.80 -9.11 7.34
C GLU A 35 5.78 -9.81 6.44
N THR A 36 5.42 -9.19 5.31
CA THR A 36 4.52 -9.80 4.33
C THR A 36 5.16 -11.03 3.69
N GLN A 37 6.47 -11.02 3.47
CA GLN A 37 7.22 -12.19 3.03
C GLN A 37 7.31 -13.29 4.10
N ALA A 38 7.17 -12.99 5.38
CA ALA A 38 7.16 -13.99 6.44
C ALA A 38 5.83 -14.74 6.55
N LEU A 39 4.77 -14.31 5.83
CA LEU A 39 3.48 -14.99 5.84
C LEU A 39 3.57 -16.44 5.33
N GLY A 40 2.79 -17.32 5.96
CA GLY A 40 2.66 -18.72 5.53
C GLY A 40 2.07 -18.87 4.12
N ALA A 41 2.28 -20.03 3.50
CA ALA A 41 1.93 -20.28 2.09
C ALA A 41 0.45 -20.01 1.78
N ALA A 42 -0.48 -20.49 2.62
CA ALA A 42 -1.91 -20.25 2.43
C ALA A 42 -2.29 -18.76 2.50
N ALA A 43 -1.67 -18.02 3.42
CA ALA A 43 -1.91 -16.58 3.56
C ALA A 43 -1.36 -15.79 2.37
N LYS A 44 -0.15 -16.14 1.88
CA LYS A 44 0.43 -15.56 0.67
C LYS A 44 -0.41 -15.86 -0.57
N TRP A 45 -0.89 -17.09 -0.72
CA TRP A 45 -1.75 -17.47 -1.84
C TRP A 45 -3.02 -16.61 -1.87
N ARG A 46 -3.71 -16.48 -0.73
CA ARG A 46 -4.89 -15.60 -0.60
C ARG A 46 -4.55 -14.14 -0.88
N LEU A 47 -3.41 -13.65 -0.38
CA LEU A 47 -2.95 -12.29 -0.63
C LEU A 47 -2.74 -12.03 -2.12
N GLY A 48 -2.11 -12.96 -2.85
CA GLY A 48 -1.95 -12.88 -4.31
C GLY A 48 -3.29 -12.75 -5.04
N GLN A 49 -4.27 -13.58 -4.69
CA GLN A 49 -5.63 -13.50 -5.23
C GLN A 49 -6.29 -12.14 -4.93
N GLY A 50 -6.10 -11.62 -3.72
CA GLY A 50 -6.58 -10.29 -3.32
C GLY A 50 -5.92 -9.17 -4.13
N LEU A 51 -4.61 -9.23 -4.36
CA LEU A 51 -3.86 -8.25 -5.15
C LEU A 51 -4.31 -8.24 -6.61
N GLU A 52 -4.55 -9.42 -7.20
CA GLU A 52 -5.08 -9.53 -8.56
C GLU A 52 -6.48 -8.90 -8.67
N ALA A 53 -7.38 -9.23 -7.75
CA ALA A 53 -8.73 -8.65 -7.73
C ALA A 53 -8.69 -7.13 -7.53
N PHE A 54 -7.86 -6.64 -6.61
CA PHE A 54 -7.70 -5.23 -6.34
C PHE A 54 -7.08 -4.46 -7.51
N SER A 55 -6.09 -5.06 -8.18
CA SER A 55 -5.50 -4.49 -9.40
C SER A 55 -6.54 -4.34 -10.52
N ARG A 56 -7.45 -5.32 -10.69
CA ARG A 56 -8.57 -5.21 -11.65
C ARG A 56 -9.54 -4.09 -11.26
N ALA A 57 -9.87 -3.96 -9.98
CA ALA A 57 -10.75 -2.91 -9.49
C ALA A 57 -10.15 -1.50 -9.69
N LEU A 58 -8.83 -1.34 -9.49
CA LEU A 58 -8.11 -0.10 -9.79
C LEU A 58 -8.10 0.20 -11.29
N ALA A 59 -7.83 -0.81 -12.13
CA ALA A 59 -7.82 -0.67 -13.59
C ALA A 59 -9.18 -0.22 -14.14
N ALA A 60 -10.28 -0.75 -13.61
CA ALA A 60 -11.64 -0.35 -13.96
C ALA A 60 -11.93 1.15 -13.65
N ARG A 61 -11.10 1.79 -12.83
CA ARG A 61 -11.18 3.21 -12.47
C ARG A 61 -10.06 4.05 -13.10
N GLY A 62 -9.35 3.50 -14.09
CA GLY A 62 -8.24 4.18 -14.76
C GLY A 62 -6.96 4.32 -13.92
N SER A 63 -6.85 3.56 -12.82
CA SER A 63 -5.65 3.53 -11.97
C SER A 63 -4.90 2.20 -12.13
N ARG A 64 -3.70 2.12 -11.53
CA ARG A 64 -2.86 0.92 -11.56
C ARG A 64 -2.27 0.68 -10.18
N LEU A 65 -2.24 -0.59 -9.77
CA LEU A 65 -1.50 -1.01 -8.59
C LEU A 65 -0.01 -1.09 -8.90
N ILE A 66 0.79 -0.27 -8.21
CA ILE A 66 2.25 -0.32 -8.24
C ILE A 66 2.72 -1.35 -7.21
N LEU A 67 3.52 -2.31 -7.67
CA LEU A 67 4.14 -3.31 -6.81
C LEU A 67 5.62 -2.96 -6.62
N ARG A 68 6.08 -3.07 -5.37
CA ARG A 68 7.49 -2.99 -4.99
C ARG A 68 7.80 -4.08 -3.97
N GLN A 69 9.09 -4.36 -3.79
CA GLN A 69 9.57 -5.32 -2.78
C GLN A 69 10.76 -4.68 -2.05
N GLY A 70 10.86 -4.94 -0.74
CA GLY A 70 11.95 -4.44 0.10
C GLY A 70 11.46 -3.86 1.43
N ALA A 71 12.37 -3.26 2.19
CA ALA A 71 12.00 -2.58 3.43
C ALA A 71 11.08 -1.39 3.13
N ALA A 72 9.94 -1.30 3.81
CA ALA A 72 8.90 -0.32 3.51
C ALA A 72 9.43 1.12 3.49
N LEU A 73 10.24 1.51 4.48
CA LEU A 73 10.80 2.86 4.57
C LEU A 73 11.69 3.20 3.37
N GLU A 74 12.59 2.30 2.97
CA GLU A 74 13.51 2.52 1.86
C GLU A 74 12.75 2.65 0.54
N VAL A 75 11.77 1.76 0.32
CA VAL A 75 10.91 1.78 -0.86
C VAL A 75 10.08 3.06 -0.93
N LEU A 76 9.48 3.48 0.20
CA LEU A 76 8.68 4.70 0.27
C LEU A 76 9.52 5.94 0.01
N ARG A 77 10.74 6.03 0.57
CA ARG A 77 11.67 7.14 0.29
C ARG A 77 12.11 7.17 -1.17
N GLY A 78 12.47 6.01 -1.73
CA GLY A 78 12.82 5.89 -3.14
C GLY A 78 11.71 6.35 -4.07
N LEU A 79 10.48 5.88 -3.84
CA LEU A 79 9.30 6.29 -4.61
C LEU A 79 8.95 7.76 -4.42
N THR A 80 9.11 8.30 -3.22
CA THR A 80 8.90 9.73 -2.96
C THR A 80 9.85 10.57 -3.80
N ASN A 81 11.11 10.17 -3.91
CA ASN A 81 12.10 10.84 -4.75
C ASN A 81 11.82 10.65 -6.25
N GLU A 82 11.40 9.46 -6.68
CA GLU A 82 11.11 9.14 -8.09
C GLU A 82 9.88 9.91 -8.61
N THR A 83 8.85 10.05 -7.78
CA THR A 83 7.53 10.54 -8.19
C THR A 83 7.23 11.96 -7.73
N GLY A 84 8.07 12.53 -6.86
CA GLY A 84 7.81 13.82 -6.20
C GLY A 84 6.60 13.81 -5.27
N SER A 85 6.17 12.63 -4.78
CA SER A 85 4.96 12.53 -3.95
C SER A 85 5.15 13.22 -2.60
N GLY A 86 4.48 14.35 -2.38
CA GLY A 86 4.60 15.13 -1.14
C GLY A 86 3.92 14.53 0.11
N ALA A 87 3.20 13.42 -0.03
CA ALA A 87 2.51 12.76 1.08
C ALA A 87 2.31 11.26 0.83
N VAL A 88 2.45 10.47 1.90
CA VAL A 88 2.14 9.04 1.92
C VAL A 88 0.98 8.82 2.88
N PHE A 89 -0.07 8.16 2.41
CA PHE A 89 -1.27 7.82 3.17
C PHE A 89 -1.34 6.31 3.35
N TRP A 90 -1.70 5.84 4.54
CA TRP A 90 -1.95 4.42 4.83
C TRP A 90 -2.96 4.28 5.97
N MET A 91 -3.69 3.16 6.02
CA MET A 91 -4.55 2.86 7.16
C MET A 91 -3.70 2.47 8.37
N ARG A 92 -4.12 2.83 9.58
CA ARG A 92 -3.42 2.40 10.80
C ARG A 92 -3.57 0.89 10.99
N ALA A 93 -2.46 0.20 11.22
CA ALA A 93 -2.46 -1.18 11.68
C ALA A 93 -2.23 -1.23 13.20
N TYR A 94 -2.78 -2.25 13.86
CA TYR A 94 -2.77 -2.36 15.32
C TYR A 94 -1.98 -3.57 15.82
N ASP A 95 -1.54 -4.47 14.94
CA ASP A 95 -0.67 -5.56 15.35
C ASP A 95 0.76 -5.06 15.68
N PRO A 96 1.47 -5.72 16.62
CA PRO A 96 2.76 -5.21 17.11
C PRO A 96 3.82 -5.02 16.04
N ALA A 97 3.90 -5.93 15.06
CA ALA A 97 4.88 -5.87 13.97
C ALA A 97 4.61 -4.66 13.06
N SER A 98 3.35 -4.44 12.70
CA SER A 98 2.97 -3.28 11.90
C SER A 98 3.12 -1.97 12.64
N VAL A 99 2.86 -1.91 13.95
CA VAL A 99 3.12 -0.71 14.75
C VAL A 99 4.61 -0.39 14.82
N ALA A 100 5.47 -1.39 15.01
CA ALA A 100 6.92 -1.19 15.02
C ALA A 100 7.42 -0.64 13.67
N ARG A 101 6.92 -1.19 12.56
CA ARG A 101 7.22 -0.71 11.21
C ARG A 101 6.70 0.72 10.98
N ASP A 102 5.44 0.99 11.32
CA ASP A 102 4.81 2.30 11.08
C ASP A 102 5.51 3.41 11.89
N ARG A 103 6.02 3.08 13.09
CA ARG A 103 6.86 3.99 13.88
C ARG A 103 8.20 4.30 13.23
N ALA A 104 8.80 3.36 12.52
CA ALA A 104 10.05 3.60 11.79
C ALA A 104 9.82 4.42 10.50
N VAL A 105 8.59 4.42 9.98
CA VAL A 105 8.21 5.15 8.75
C VAL A 105 7.81 6.60 9.02
N LYS A 106 7.17 6.87 10.16
CA LYS A 106 6.79 8.21 10.60
C LYS A 106 8.01 9.07 10.93
#